data_AF-A0A1G2HXC6-F1
#
_entry.id   AF-A0A1G2HXC6-F1
#
_cell.length_a   1.000
_cell.length_b   1.000
_cell.length_c   1.000
_cell.angle_alpha   90.00
_cell.angle_beta   90.00
_cell.angle_gamma   90.00
#
_symmetry.space_group_name_H-M   'P 1'
#
loop_
_entity.id
_entity.type
_entity.pdbx_description
1 polymer ?
#
loop_
_entity_poly.entity_id
_entity_poly.type
_entity_poly.pdbx_seq_one_letter_code
_entity_poly.pdbx_strand_id
1 'polypeptide(L)'
;MNNEKLRDSELGPDGQAAEVFNIDTTQFTGGDKEKVKIWDNFARRHLAEMRILKDAGLLGKKNTDWRNVSEHALVAGALAGILAKQLEASGEDVNPELVEAAAILHDAGKRLDIENKVRYKAEGRKGVLPELLKKAGYPENFINMCRYTARVPEIFLDEKDQDAAINKKSIGELLVAYCDARIRNTEIVSLEDARDKNKEKVPKDADFYDKWYSFYKKLEARIFEKTGQLKSEDFNNKKVILNLLQK
;
A
#
# COMPACT_ATOMS: atom_id res chain seq x y z
N MET A 1 -8.96 -0.81 46.32
CA MET A 1 -7.80 0.00 46.72
C MET A 1 -6.59 -0.68 46.09
N ASN A 2 -6.04 -0.24 44.95
CA ASN A 2 -5.84 1.14 44.44
C ASN A 2 -5.14 2.01 45.51
N ASN A 3 -3.97 2.63 45.32
CA ASN A 3 -2.98 2.59 44.22
C ASN A 3 -1.59 2.16 44.82
N GLU A 4 -0.38 2.37 44.29
CA GLU A 4 0.13 3.12 43.13
C GLU A 4 1.54 2.67 42.69
N LYS A 5 1.82 2.67 41.37
CA LYS A 5 3.13 2.81 40.67
C LYS A 5 3.06 2.26 39.23
N LEU A 6 2.34 2.98 38.37
CA LEU A 6 2.60 2.92 36.93
C LEU A 6 3.94 3.61 36.63
N ARG A 7 4.63 3.15 35.59
CA ARG A 7 6.03 3.52 35.32
C ARG A 7 6.09 4.77 34.43
N ASP A 8 6.94 5.73 34.78
CA ASP A 8 7.23 6.95 34.02
C ASP A 8 8.04 6.70 32.72
N SER A 9 7.70 5.67 31.94
CA SER A 9 8.50 5.20 30.79
C SER A 9 7.77 5.16 29.45
N GLU A 10 6.55 5.72 29.35
CA GLU A 10 5.74 5.71 28.12
C GLU A 10 5.57 7.09 27.47
N LEU A 11 6.22 8.13 28.01
CA LEU A 11 6.22 9.46 27.42
C LEU A 11 7.39 9.60 26.42
N GLY A 12 7.06 10.04 25.21
CA GLY A 12 8.05 10.60 24.29
C GLY A 12 8.65 11.90 24.85
N PRO A 13 9.72 12.45 24.24
CA PRO A 13 10.40 13.65 24.72
C PRO A 13 9.49 14.89 24.85
N ASP A 14 8.33 14.88 24.18
CA ASP A 14 7.37 15.98 24.14
C ASP A 14 6.12 15.73 25.03
N GLY A 15 6.12 14.68 25.87
CA GLY A 15 5.02 14.39 26.80
C GLY A 15 3.69 13.92 26.17
N GLN A 16 3.64 13.76 24.85
CA GLN A 16 2.49 13.19 24.15
C GLN A 16 2.55 11.66 24.22
N ALA A 17 1.43 11.03 24.60
CA ALA A 17 1.26 9.59 24.48
C ALA A 17 1.42 9.19 23.01
N ALA A 18 2.16 8.11 22.76
CA ALA A 18 2.16 7.51 21.42
C ALA A 18 0.73 7.02 21.14
N GLU A 19 0.05 7.58 20.14
CA GLU A 19 -1.27 7.11 19.72
C GLU A 19 -1.18 5.64 19.32
N VAL A 20 -1.67 4.76 20.19
CA VAL A 20 -1.86 3.35 19.87
C VAL A 20 -3.02 3.28 18.88
N PHE A 21 -2.68 3.30 17.59
CA PHE A 21 -3.63 3.24 16.47
C PHE A 21 -4.33 1.88 16.45
N ASN A 22 -5.39 1.76 17.26
CA ASN A 22 -6.25 0.59 17.32
C ASN A 22 -7.20 0.61 16.11
N ILE A 23 -6.71 0.12 14.97
CA ILE A 23 -7.42 0.11 13.69
C ILE A 23 -8.23 -1.18 13.57
N ASP A 24 -9.53 -1.06 13.30
CA ASP A 24 -10.43 -2.19 13.05
C ASP A 24 -10.08 -2.89 11.72
N THR A 25 -9.63 -4.14 11.80
CA THR A 25 -9.26 -5.00 10.66
C THR A 25 -10.35 -5.98 10.24
N THR A 26 -11.52 -5.99 10.90
CA THR A 26 -12.52 -7.07 10.76
C THR A 26 -13.19 -7.14 9.39
N GLN A 27 -13.06 -6.09 8.57
CA GLN A 27 -13.87 -5.90 7.35
C GLN A 27 -13.43 -6.74 6.14
N PHE A 28 -12.20 -7.26 6.13
CA PHE A 28 -11.73 -8.25 5.14
C PHE A 28 -11.48 -9.64 5.76
N THR A 29 -11.29 -9.73 7.08
CA THR A 29 -11.04 -10.97 7.81
C THR A 29 -12.25 -11.43 8.67
N GLY A 30 -13.47 -11.32 8.12
CA GLY A 30 -14.73 -11.49 8.88
C GLY A 30 -15.68 -12.64 8.48
N GLY A 31 -15.58 -13.21 7.28
CA GLY A 31 -16.32 -14.43 6.92
C GLY A 31 -17.30 -14.34 5.74
N ASP A 32 -16.87 -14.88 4.61
CA ASP A 32 -17.65 -15.84 3.82
C ASP A 32 -16.67 -16.97 3.48
N LYS A 33 -17.10 -18.25 3.41
CA LYS A 33 -16.19 -19.37 3.16
C LYS A 33 -15.44 -19.21 1.83
N GLU A 34 -16.10 -18.63 0.84
CA GLU A 34 -15.52 -18.36 -0.47
C GLU A 34 -14.46 -17.26 -0.40
N LYS A 35 -14.71 -16.17 0.34
CA LYS A 35 -13.72 -15.09 0.54
C LYS A 35 -12.44 -15.60 1.21
N VAL A 36 -12.57 -16.43 2.24
CA VAL A 36 -11.41 -17.04 2.91
C VAL A 36 -10.62 -17.92 1.94
N LYS A 37 -11.30 -18.69 1.09
CA LYS A 37 -10.66 -19.53 0.06
C LYS A 37 -9.95 -18.70 -1.01
N ILE A 38 -10.54 -17.58 -1.46
CA ILE A 38 -9.92 -16.67 -2.44
C ILE A 38 -8.60 -16.11 -1.88
N TRP A 39 -8.62 -15.58 -0.64
CA TRP A 39 -7.42 -15.02 -0.01
C TRP A 39 -6.36 -16.06 0.36
N ASP A 40 -6.76 -17.27 0.79
CA ASP A 40 -5.81 -18.39 1.01
C ASP A 40 -5.14 -18.82 -0.31
N ASN A 41 -5.90 -18.92 -1.41
CA ASN A 41 -5.35 -19.18 -2.74
C ASN A 41 -4.40 -18.07 -3.21
N PHE A 42 -4.77 -16.80 -3.01
CA PHE A 42 -3.94 -15.64 -3.34
C PHE A 42 -2.60 -15.68 -2.57
N ALA A 43 -2.66 -15.83 -1.23
CA ALA A 43 -1.47 -15.95 -0.39
C ALA A 43 -0.61 -17.19 -0.72
N ARG A 44 -1.20 -18.28 -1.24
CA ARG A 44 -0.47 -19.46 -1.72
C ARG A 44 0.28 -19.22 -3.04
N ARG A 45 -0.24 -18.39 -3.94
CA ARG A 45 0.53 -17.94 -5.13
C ARG A 45 1.75 -17.11 -4.72
N HIS A 46 1.61 -16.31 -3.66
CA HIS A 46 2.63 -15.39 -3.16
C HIS A 46 3.43 -15.91 -1.95
N LEU A 47 3.73 -17.22 -1.90
CA LEU A 47 4.47 -17.79 -0.77
C LEU A 47 5.90 -17.25 -0.61
N ALA A 48 6.51 -16.69 -1.66
CA ALA A 48 7.79 -15.99 -1.55
C ALA A 48 7.62 -14.69 -0.77
N GLU A 49 6.65 -13.86 -1.17
CA GLU A 49 6.34 -12.58 -0.54
C GLU A 49 5.84 -12.77 0.89
N MET A 50 4.98 -13.78 1.13
CA MET A 50 4.49 -14.12 2.48
C MET A 50 5.61 -14.55 3.43
N ARG A 51 6.71 -15.15 2.93
CA ARG A 51 7.88 -15.45 3.77
C ARG A 51 8.58 -14.16 4.21
N ILE A 52 8.71 -13.18 3.31
CA ILE A 52 9.35 -11.89 3.61
C ILE A 52 8.51 -11.10 4.61
N LEU A 53 7.18 -11.03 4.42
CA LEU A 53 6.27 -10.39 5.39
C LEU A 53 6.30 -11.09 6.76
N LYS A 54 6.49 -12.41 6.80
CA LYS A 54 6.66 -13.16 8.04
C LYS A 54 8.01 -12.87 8.70
N ASP A 55 9.09 -12.85 7.94
CA ASP A 55 10.46 -12.62 8.45
C ASP A 55 10.64 -11.16 8.91
N ALA A 56 9.92 -10.21 8.31
CA ALA A 56 9.76 -8.84 8.79
C ALA A 56 8.83 -8.69 10.01
N GLY A 57 8.24 -9.79 10.51
CA GLY A 57 7.39 -9.78 11.69
C GLY A 57 5.98 -9.21 11.48
N LEU A 58 5.50 -9.10 10.23
CA LEU A 58 4.14 -8.63 9.91
C LEU A 58 3.11 -9.77 9.96
N LEU A 59 3.52 -11.01 9.70
CA LEU A 59 2.65 -12.19 9.74
C LEU A 59 2.90 -13.08 10.96
N GLY A 60 1.86 -13.81 11.38
CA GLY A 60 1.93 -14.88 12.39
C GLY A 60 1.08 -14.64 13.63
N LYS A 61 0.76 -15.71 14.38
CA LYS A 61 -0.17 -15.67 15.53
C LYS A 61 0.24 -14.71 16.66
N LYS A 62 1.53 -14.39 16.79
CA LYS A 62 2.09 -13.47 17.80
C LYS A 62 2.19 -12.01 17.34
N ASN A 63 1.90 -11.74 16.07
CA ASN A 63 2.07 -10.43 15.43
C ASN A 63 0.70 -9.82 15.06
N THR A 64 -0.27 -9.92 15.98
CA THR A 64 -1.66 -9.46 15.75
C THR A 64 -1.76 -7.99 15.36
N ASP A 65 -0.90 -7.17 15.96
CA ASP A 65 -0.97 -5.71 15.89
C ASP A 65 -0.46 -5.19 14.52
N TRP A 66 0.23 -6.06 13.76
CA TRP A 66 0.75 -5.79 12.42
C TRP A 66 -0.16 -6.32 11.30
N ARG A 67 -1.26 -6.99 11.64
CA ARG A 67 -2.19 -7.57 10.65
C ARG A 67 -2.68 -6.55 9.64
N ASN A 68 -3.05 -5.35 10.08
CA ASN A 68 -3.53 -4.27 9.20
C ASN A 68 -2.53 -3.98 8.07
N VAL A 69 -1.23 -3.96 8.34
CA VAL A 69 -0.19 -3.73 7.33
C VAL A 69 -0.11 -4.91 6.34
N SER A 70 -0.13 -6.15 6.84
CA SER A 70 -0.11 -7.33 5.96
C SER A 70 -1.39 -7.49 5.12
N GLU A 71 -2.55 -7.13 5.66
CA GLU A 71 -3.84 -7.18 4.98
C GLU A 71 -3.96 -6.04 3.96
N HIS A 72 -3.52 -4.83 4.31
CA HIS A 72 -3.36 -3.70 3.39
C HIS A 72 -2.52 -4.09 2.16
N ALA A 73 -1.32 -4.64 2.38
CA ALA A 73 -0.42 -5.04 1.32
C ALA A 73 -0.98 -6.17 0.43
N LEU A 74 -1.76 -7.10 0.98
CA LEU A 74 -2.49 -8.11 0.21
C LEU A 74 -3.57 -7.49 -0.68
N VAL A 75 -4.32 -6.49 -0.19
CA VAL A 75 -5.32 -5.76 -1.00
C VAL A 75 -4.63 -4.91 -2.07
N ALA A 76 -3.48 -4.31 -1.76
CA ALA A 76 -2.66 -3.58 -2.74
C ALA A 76 -2.16 -4.49 -3.86
N GLY A 77 -1.60 -5.66 -3.51
CA GLY A 77 -1.24 -6.72 -4.46
C GLY A 77 -2.40 -7.11 -5.37
N ALA A 78 -3.54 -7.46 -4.77
CA ALA A 78 -4.75 -7.86 -5.49
C ALA A 78 -5.22 -6.79 -6.49
N LEU A 79 -5.27 -5.52 -6.10
CA LEU A 79 -5.66 -4.42 -6.98
C LEU A 79 -4.64 -4.20 -8.10
N ALA A 80 -3.35 -4.20 -7.76
CA ALA A 80 -2.27 -3.93 -8.70
C ALA A 80 -2.16 -5.03 -9.77
N GLY A 81 -2.31 -6.30 -9.38
CA GLY A 81 -2.35 -7.44 -10.30
C GLY A 81 -3.55 -7.41 -11.25
N ILE A 82 -4.74 -7.06 -10.76
CA ILE A 82 -5.94 -6.87 -11.60
C ILE A 82 -5.69 -5.79 -12.67
N LEU A 83 -5.20 -4.62 -12.26
CA LEU A 83 -4.95 -3.51 -13.18
C LEU A 83 -3.82 -3.83 -14.17
N ALA A 84 -2.74 -4.46 -13.71
CA ALA A 84 -1.63 -4.87 -14.56
C ALA A 84 -2.07 -5.90 -15.61
N LYS A 85 -2.87 -6.92 -15.25
CA LYS A 85 -3.44 -7.88 -16.21
C LYS A 85 -4.26 -7.18 -17.32
N GLN A 86 -5.02 -6.13 -16.99
CA GLN A 86 -5.78 -5.38 -18.00
C GLN A 86 -4.88 -4.53 -18.91
N LEU A 87 -3.84 -3.91 -18.34
CA LEU A 87 -2.89 -3.10 -19.11
C LEU A 87 -2.03 -3.98 -20.04
N GLU A 88 -1.57 -5.15 -19.57
CA GLU A 88 -0.91 -6.19 -20.38
C GLU A 88 -1.83 -6.66 -21.53
N ALA A 89 -3.11 -6.93 -21.25
CA ALA A 89 -4.10 -7.30 -22.26
C ALA A 89 -4.39 -6.18 -23.28
N SER A 90 -4.20 -4.91 -22.91
CA SER A 90 -4.23 -3.75 -23.81
C SER A 90 -2.92 -3.52 -24.58
N GLY A 91 -1.87 -4.32 -24.33
CA GLY A 91 -0.57 -4.23 -25.01
C GLY A 91 0.45 -3.27 -24.37
N GLU A 92 0.24 -2.85 -23.12
CA GLU A 92 1.26 -2.11 -22.36
C GLU A 92 2.39 -3.05 -21.88
N ASP A 93 3.62 -2.55 -21.85
CA ASP A 93 4.78 -3.25 -21.29
C ASP A 93 4.72 -3.27 -19.75
N VAL A 94 4.01 -4.27 -19.22
CA VAL A 94 3.85 -4.52 -17.78
C VAL A 94 3.77 -6.01 -17.52
N ASN A 95 4.46 -6.47 -16.46
CA ASN A 95 4.36 -7.85 -15.98
C ASN A 95 3.44 -7.88 -14.74
N PRO A 96 2.26 -8.53 -14.80
CA PRO A 96 1.32 -8.51 -13.68
C PRO A 96 1.83 -9.20 -12.42
N GLU A 97 2.55 -10.32 -12.55
CA GLU A 97 3.09 -11.05 -11.39
C GLU A 97 4.14 -10.20 -10.64
N LEU A 98 4.98 -9.48 -11.38
CA LEU A 98 6.00 -8.59 -10.83
C LEU A 98 5.38 -7.40 -10.08
N VAL A 99 4.32 -6.80 -10.64
CA VAL A 99 3.61 -5.68 -10.03
C VAL A 99 2.79 -6.13 -8.81
N GLU A 100 2.11 -7.28 -8.90
CA GLU A 100 1.39 -7.92 -7.78
C GLU A 100 2.34 -8.21 -6.61
N ALA A 101 3.51 -8.81 -6.88
CA ALA A 101 4.53 -9.05 -5.86
C ALA A 101 5.14 -7.77 -5.27
N ALA A 102 5.41 -6.75 -6.10
CA ALA A 102 5.96 -5.47 -5.63
C ALA A 102 4.96 -4.73 -4.71
N ALA A 103 3.68 -4.73 -5.06
CA ALA A 103 2.61 -4.16 -4.24
C ALA A 103 2.37 -4.95 -2.93
N ILE A 104 2.60 -6.26 -2.90
CA ILE A 104 2.58 -7.04 -1.64
C ILE A 104 3.77 -6.69 -0.72
N LEU A 105 4.91 -6.29 -1.29
CA LEU A 105 6.15 -6.04 -0.54
C LEU A 105 6.41 -4.57 -0.21
N HIS A 106 5.61 -3.63 -0.71
CA HIS A 106 5.86 -2.19 -0.60
C HIS A 106 6.03 -1.69 0.85
N ASP A 107 5.28 -2.26 1.79
CA ASP A 107 5.32 -1.89 3.23
C ASP A 107 6.00 -2.98 4.09
N ALA A 108 6.74 -3.93 3.48
CA ALA A 108 7.36 -5.03 4.21
C ALA A 108 8.39 -4.58 5.26
N GLY A 109 9.01 -3.41 5.08
CA GLY A 109 9.93 -2.81 6.07
C GLY A 109 9.25 -2.13 7.26
N LYS A 110 7.93 -1.89 7.21
CA LYS A 110 7.25 -0.88 8.05
C LYS A 110 7.42 -1.08 9.55
N ARG A 111 7.32 -2.33 10.00
CA ARG A 111 7.50 -2.70 11.41
C ARG A 111 8.90 -2.36 11.90
N LEU A 112 9.90 -2.83 11.17
CA LEU A 112 11.30 -2.68 11.52
C LEU A 112 11.71 -1.21 11.49
N ASP A 113 11.16 -0.41 10.58
CA ASP A 113 11.36 1.05 10.54
C ASP A 113 10.81 1.74 11.80
N ILE A 114 9.60 1.38 12.23
CA ILE A 114 8.98 1.89 13.46
C ILE A 114 9.77 1.46 14.70
N GLU A 115 10.15 0.18 14.81
CA GLU A 115 10.96 -0.35 15.92
C GLU A 115 12.34 0.33 15.99
N ASN A 116 12.97 0.62 14.86
CA ASN A 116 14.24 1.35 14.75
C ASN A 116 14.10 2.88 14.82
N LYS A 117 12.89 3.41 15.07
CA LYS A 117 12.58 4.86 15.14
C LYS A 117 12.95 5.63 13.87
N VAL A 118 12.92 4.97 12.71
CA VAL A 118 13.04 5.61 11.40
C VAL A 118 11.81 6.50 11.20
N ARG A 119 12.02 7.81 11.12
CA ARG A 119 10.93 8.74 10.84
C ARG A 119 10.41 8.52 9.43
N TYR A 120 9.09 8.58 9.25
CA TYR A 120 8.41 8.45 7.95
C TYR A 120 9.09 9.23 6.79
N LYS A 121 9.43 10.51 7.01
CA LYS A 121 10.15 11.37 6.02
C LYS A 121 11.59 10.90 5.67
N ALA A 122 12.07 9.83 6.30
CA ALA A 122 13.37 9.23 6.09
C ALA A 122 13.29 7.75 5.66
N GLU A 123 12.12 7.11 5.63
CA GLU A 123 11.94 5.71 5.18
C GLU A 123 12.57 5.49 3.79
N GLY A 124 12.32 6.40 2.84
CA GLY A 124 12.94 6.34 1.51
C GLY A 124 14.49 6.42 1.45
N ARG A 125 15.19 6.75 2.55
CA ARG A 125 16.66 6.85 2.64
C ARG A 125 17.30 6.03 3.75
N LYS A 126 16.53 5.57 4.73
CA LYS A 126 16.98 4.90 5.96
C LYS A 126 16.08 3.74 6.38
N GLY A 127 14.98 3.53 5.67
CA GLY A 127 14.08 2.41 5.93
C GLY A 127 14.69 1.11 5.43
N VAL A 128 14.40 0.01 6.11
CA VAL A 128 15.09 -1.28 5.94
C VAL A 128 14.59 -2.14 4.77
N LEU A 129 13.59 -1.67 4.04
CA LEU A 129 13.00 -2.40 2.91
C LEU A 129 14.04 -2.77 1.83
N PRO A 130 14.95 -1.89 1.38
CA PRO A 130 15.98 -2.25 0.40
C PRO A 130 16.89 -3.38 0.89
N GLU A 131 17.34 -3.32 2.16
CA GLU A 131 18.21 -4.33 2.76
C GLU A 131 17.49 -5.68 2.91
N LEU A 132 16.21 -5.66 3.32
CA LEU A 132 15.36 -6.84 3.45
C LEU A 132 15.18 -7.55 2.10
N LEU A 133 14.80 -6.80 1.06
CA LEU A 133 14.57 -7.35 -0.28
C LEU A 133 15.86 -7.80 -0.97
N LYS A 134 16.96 -7.05 -0.80
CA LYS A 134 18.28 -7.42 -1.31
C LYS A 134 18.80 -8.70 -0.65
N LYS A 135 18.57 -8.88 0.66
CA LYS A 135 18.89 -10.12 1.38
C LYS A 135 18.02 -11.30 0.90
N ALA A 136 16.78 -11.04 0.50
CA ALA A 136 15.90 -12.03 -0.13
C ALA A 136 16.24 -12.33 -1.60
N GLY A 137 17.21 -11.62 -2.19
CA GLY A 137 17.72 -11.88 -3.55
C GLY A 137 17.02 -11.11 -4.68
N TYR A 138 16.17 -10.12 -4.37
CA TYR A 138 15.49 -9.34 -5.40
C TYR A 138 16.44 -8.33 -6.08
N PRO A 139 16.26 -8.06 -7.39
CA PRO A 139 17.08 -7.11 -8.13
C PRO A 139 16.67 -5.65 -7.84
N GLU A 140 17.60 -4.72 -8.03
CA GLU A 140 17.46 -3.30 -7.69
C GLU A 140 16.25 -2.62 -8.36
N ASN A 141 15.88 -3.00 -9.59
CA ASN A 141 14.70 -2.47 -10.27
C ASN A 141 13.38 -2.88 -9.56
N PHE A 142 13.29 -4.11 -9.06
CA PHE A 142 12.14 -4.57 -8.26
C PHE A 142 12.09 -3.86 -6.90
N ILE A 143 13.24 -3.69 -6.25
CA ILE A 143 13.34 -2.96 -4.98
C ILE A 143 12.85 -1.51 -5.15
N ASN A 144 13.21 -0.86 -6.25
CA ASN A 144 12.73 0.50 -6.55
C ASN A 144 11.24 0.54 -6.86
N MET A 145 10.68 -0.49 -7.53
CA MET A 145 9.24 -0.63 -7.73
C MET A 145 8.48 -0.77 -6.40
N CYS A 146 8.97 -1.60 -5.46
CA CYS A 146 8.38 -1.72 -4.12
C CYS A 146 8.40 -0.40 -3.34
N ARG A 147 9.42 0.45 -3.55
CA ARG A 147 9.56 1.74 -2.87
C ARG A 147 8.75 2.88 -3.50
N TYR A 148 8.13 2.64 -4.65
CA TYR A 148 7.35 3.63 -5.37
C TYR A 148 5.90 3.63 -4.85
N THR A 149 5.72 4.14 -3.64
CA THR A 149 4.48 4.11 -2.84
C THR A 149 3.60 5.35 -3.05
N ALA A 150 2.51 5.52 -2.29
CA ALA A 150 1.57 6.64 -2.41
C ALA A 150 2.15 8.05 -2.13
N ARG A 151 3.46 8.19 -1.87
CA ARG A 151 4.13 9.49 -1.61
C ARG A 151 5.36 9.72 -2.47
N VAL A 152 5.23 9.45 -3.77
CA VAL A 152 6.30 9.66 -4.75
C VAL A 152 6.70 11.16 -4.87
N PRO A 153 7.99 11.47 -5.11
CA PRO A 153 8.46 12.86 -5.17
C PRO A 153 7.81 13.69 -6.29
N GLU A 154 7.30 13.04 -7.34
CA GLU A 154 6.59 13.63 -8.46
C GLU A 154 5.36 14.45 -8.04
N ILE A 155 4.74 14.15 -6.89
CA ILE A 155 3.62 14.91 -6.32
C ILE A 155 3.99 16.39 -6.06
N PHE A 156 5.26 16.68 -5.81
CA PHE A 156 5.73 18.04 -5.52
C PHE A 156 6.09 18.85 -6.78
N LEU A 157 6.08 18.23 -7.97
CA LEU A 157 6.32 18.91 -9.24
C LEU A 157 5.13 19.78 -9.64
N ASP A 158 5.38 20.79 -10.48
CA ASP A 158 4.34 21.58 -11.14
C ASP A 158 3.57 20.74 -12.17
N GLU A 159 2.32 21.12 -12.48
CA GLU A 159 1.37 20.26 -13.21
C GLU A 159 1.90 19.70 -14.53
N LYS A 160 2.62 20.51 -15.31
CA LYS A 160 3.22 20.10 -16.59
C LYS A 160 4.31 19.04 -16.41
N ASP A 161 5.10 19.15 -15.34
CA ASP A 161 6.19 18.24 -15.06
C ASP A 161 5.68 16.94 -14.40
N GLN A 162 4.54 16.98 -13.69
CA GLN A 162 3.80 15.78 -13.29
C GLN A 162 3.37 14.96 -14.51
N ASP A 163 2.79 15.58 -15.54
CA ASP A 163 2.36 14.87 -16.76
C ASP A 163 3.53 14.24 -17.50
N ALA A 164 4.66 14.96 -17.57
CA ALA A 164 5.90 14.43 -18.14
C ALA A 164 6.48 13.28 -17.30
N ALA A 165 6.41 13.35 -15.97
CA ALA A 165 6.91 12.31 -15.08
C ALA A 165 6.05 11.04 -15.15
N ILE A 166 4.72 11.18 -15.09
CA ILE A 166 3.76 10.08 -15.28
C ILE A 166 4.06 9.36 -16.60
N ASN A 167 4.19 10.10 -17.70
CA ASN A 167 4.40 9.47 -19.02
C ASN A 167 5.77 8.81 -19.20
N LYS A 168 6.81 9.25 -18.47
CA LYS A 168 8.17 8.66 -18.53
C LYS A 168 8.40 7.48 -17.59
N LYS A 169 7.65 7.40 -16.48
CA LYS A 169 7.86 6.36 -15.46
C LYS A 169 7.25 5.02 -15.89
N SER A 170 7.81 3.92 -15.42
CA SER A 170 7.27 2.58 -15.68
C SER A 170 5.84 2.49 -15.14
N ILE A 171 4.94 1.94 -15.95
CA ILE A 171 3.54 1.76 -15.53
C ILE A 171 3.45 0.81 -14.31
N GLY A 172 4.37 -0.15 -14.18
CA GLY A 172 4.41 -1.05 -13.02
C GLY A 172 4.74 -0.33 -11.70
N GLU A 173 5.71 0.61 -11.72
CA GLU A 173 6.01 1.46 -10.56
C GLU A 173 4.78 2.33 -10.21
N LEU A 174 4.20 2.99 -11.21
CA LEU A 174 3.03 3.84 -11.03
C LEU A 174 1.81 3.08 -10.49
N LEU A 175 1.61 1.82 -10.89
CA LEU A 175 0.55 0.96 -10.36
C LEU A 175 0.71 0.69 -8.86
N VAL A 176 1.92 0.41 -8.37
CA VAL A 176 2.16 0.23 -6.92
C VAL A 176 1.75 1.49 -6.15
N ALA A 177 2.23 2.66 -6.59
CA ALA A 177 1.90 3.95 -5.97
C ALA A 177 0.40 4.26 -5.99
N TYR A 178 -0.27 3.99 -7.12
CA TYR A 178 -1.70 4.22 -7.29
C TYR A 178 -2.55 3.25 -6.44
N CYS A 179 -2.15 1.99 -6.32
CA CYS A 179 -2.90 1.00 -5.55
C CYS A 179 -2.82 1.29 -4.04
N ASP A 180 -1.63 1.61 -3.52
CA ASP A 180 -1.45 2.13 -2.15
C ASP A 180 -2.33 3.38 -1.95
N ALA A 181 -2.29 4.34 -2.89
CA ALA A 181 -3.10 5.56 -2.81
C ALA A 181 -4.63 5.33 -2.80
N ARG A 182 -5.11 4.26 -3.45
CA ARG A 182 -6.53 3.86 -3.48
C ARG A 182 -6.96 3.05 -2.24
N ILE A 183 -6.07 2.71 -1.30
CA ILE A 183 -6.41 1.82 -0.17
C ILE A 183 -6.24 2.55 1.18
N ARG A 184 -7.30 2.52 2.00
CA ARG A 184 -7.28 2.99 3.38
C ARG A 184 -7.48 1.81 4.31
N ASN A 185 -6.47 1.53 5.15
CA ASN A 185 -6.40 0.28 5.93
C ASN A 185 -6.48 -0.91 4.95
N THR A 186 -7.56 -1.69 4.99
CA THR A 186 -7.82 -2.81 4.08
C THR A 186 -8.87 -2.50 3.01
N GLU A 187 -9.47 -1.30 3.01
CA GLU A 187 -10.54 -0.93 2.08
C GLU A 187 -10.03 -0.19 0.85
N ILE A 188 -10.43 -0.64 -0.34
CA ILE A 188 -10.32 0.16 -1.56
C ILE A 188 -11.38 1.26 -1.52
N VAL A 189 -10.94 2.51 -1.67
CA VAL A 189 -11.74 3.74 -1.60
C VAL A 189 -11.54 4.58 -2.86
N SER A 190 -12.28 5.67 -3.03
CA SER A 190 -12.01 6.70 -4.04
C SER A 190 -10.79 7.55 -3.62
N LEU A 191 -10.14 8.23 -4.59
CA LEU A 191 -9.05 9.16 -4.27
C LEU A 191 -9.56 10.40 -3.53
N GLU A 192 -10.81 10.78 -3.79
CA GLU A 192 -11.57 11.83 -3.12
C GLU A 192 -11.74 11.50 -1.62
N ASP A 193 -12.27 10.30 -1.30
CA ASP A 193 -12.41 9.80 0.07
C ASP A 193 -11.06 9.69 0.78
N ALA A 194 -10.04 9.19 0.08
CA ALA A 194 -8.69 9.04 0.61
C ALA A 194 -8.09 10.41 0.96
N ARG A 195 -8.20 11.39 0.08
CA ARG A 195 -7.78 12.79 0.30
C ARG A 195 -8.48 13.36 1.53
N ASP A 196 -9.81 13.36 1.55
CA ASP A 196 -10.57 14.09 2.56
C ASP A 196 -10.39 13.49 3.96
N LYS A 197 -10.47 12.15 4.07
CA LYS A 197 -10.20 11.45 5.34
C LYS A 197 -8.72 11.51 5.78
N ASN A 198 -7.80 11.93 4.90
CA ASN A 198 -6.39 12.20 5.24
C ASN A 198 -6.17 13.65 5.67
N LYS A 199 -6.87 14.62 5.05
CA LYS A 199 -6.95 16.01 5.52
C LYS A 199 -7.53 16.08 6.93
N GLU A 200 -8.63 15.38 7.20
CA GLU A 200 -9.22 15.28 8.54
C GLU A 200 -8.23 14.72 9.57
N LYS A 201 -7.48 13.67 9.21
CA LYS A 201 -6.51 13.01 10.09
C LYS A 201 -5.27 13.88 10.34
N VAL A 202 -4.80 14.63 9.34
CA VAL A 202 -3.59 15.47 9.44
C VAL A 202 -3.83 16.85 8.79
N PRO A 203 -4.59 17.76 9.43
CA PRO A 203 -5.01 19.04 8.81
C PRO A 203 -3.84 19.94 8.37
N LYS A 204 -2.71 19.88 9.08
CA LYS A 204 -1.47 20.61 8.74
C LYS A 204 -0.82 20.20 7.41
N ASP A 205 -1.19 19.04 6.87
CA ASP A 205 -0.67 18.52 5.59
C ASP A 205 -1.74 18.66 4.47
N ALA A 206 -2.77 19.50 4.64
CA ALA A 206 -3.90 19.59 3.71
C ALA A 206 -3.50 19.91 2.26
N ASP A 207 -2.62 20.90 2.05
CA ASP A 207 -2.10 21.28 0.73
C ASP A 207 -1.32 20.15 0.05
N PHE A 208 -0.64 19.30 0.83
CA PHE A 208 0.01 18.10 0.31
C PHE A 208 -1.03 17.11 -0.22
N TYR A 209 -2.14 16.90 0.50
CA TYR A 209 -3.19 15.99 0.05
C TYR A 209 -3.95 16.50 -1.19
N ASP A 210 -4.02 17.82 -1.42
CA ASP A 210 -4.55 18.36 -2.69
C ASP A 210 -3.60 18.09 -3.87
N LYS A 211 -2.29 18.30 -3.70
CA LYS A 211 -1.30 17.95 -4.74
C LYS A 211 -1.25 16.45 -5.02
N TRP A 212 -1.28 15.64 -3.96
CA TRP A 212 -1.38 14.18 -3.99
C TRP A 212 -2.60 13.75 -4.80
N TYR A 213 -3.77 14.31 -4.50
CA TYR A 213 -5.02 14.01 -5.20
C TYR A 213 -4.94 14.38 -6.68
N SER A 214 -4.47 15.59 -7.03
CA SER A 214 -4.30 16.01 -8.42
C SER A 214 -3.40 15.05 -9.21
N PHE A 215 -2.24 14.69 -8.65
CA PHE A 215 -1.31 13.73 -9.23
C PHE A 215 -1.96 12.36 -9.47
N TYR A 216 -2.62 11.79 -8.46
CA TYR A 216 -3.24 10.46 -8.60
C TYR A 216 -4.48 10.47 -9.51
N LYS A 217 -5.25 11.57 -9.62
CA LYS A 217 -6.33 11.67 -10.62
C LYS A 217 -5.80 11.70 -12.06
N LYS A 218 -4.67 12.37 -12.31
CA LYS A 218 -3.99 12.34 -13.62
C LYS A 218 -3.50 10.93 -13.96
N LEU A 219 -2.90 10.24 -13.00
CA LEU A 219 -2.46 8.86 -13.17
C LEU A 219 -3.63 7.88 -13.37
N GLU A 220 -4.71 8.05 -12.58
CA GLU A 220 -5.96 7.29 -12.71
C GLU A 220 -6.55 7.41 -14.13
N ALA A 221 -6.64 8.63 -14.65
CA ALA A 221 -7.11 8.88 -16.02
C ALA A 221 -6.27 8.11 -17.06
N ARG A 222 -4.93 8.15 -16.97
CA ARG A 222 -4.04 7.39 -17.88
C ARG A 222 -4.19 5.88 -17.75
N ILE A 223 -4.35 5.35 -16.53
CA ILE A 223 -4.58 3.91 -16.31
C ILE A 223 -5.89 3.49 -16.99
N PHE A 224 -6.98 4.24 -16.78
CA PHE A 224 -8.28 3.86 -17.31
C PHE A 224 -8.44 4.10 -18.81
N GLU A 225 -7.83 5.15 -19.36
CA GLU A 225 -7.69 5.35 -20.82
C GLU A 225 -7.08 4.12 -21.50
N LYS A 226 -6.05 3.53 -20.90
CA LYS A 226 -5.32 2.36 -21.45
C LYS A 226 -6.05 1.03 -21.23
N THR A 227 -6.70 0.82 -20.07
CA THR A 227 -7.43 -0.45 -19.84
C THR A 227 -8.69 -0.59 -20.68
N GLY A 228 -9.36 0.50 -21.06
CA GLY A 228 -10.51 0.54 -22.00
C GLY A 228 -11.79 -0.18 -21.59
N GLN A 229 -11.73 -1.13 -20.64
CA GLN A 229 -12.84 -2.00 -20.21
C GLN A 229 -13.23 -1.81 -18.76
N LEU A 230 -12.31 -1.37 -17.90
CA LEU A 230 -12.57 -1.04 -16.49
C LEU A 230 -12.73 0.47 -16.31
N LYS A 231 -13.39 0.85 -15.20
CA LYS A 231 -13.49 2.23 -14.74
C LYS A 231 -13.12 2.34 -13.26
N SER A 232 -12.86 3.57 -12.81
CA SER A 232 -12.45 3.84 -11.42
C SER A 232 -13.51 3.43 -10.39
N GLU A 233 -14.78 3.44 -10.82
CA GLU A 233 -15.96 3.18 -9.98
C GLU A 233 -16.22 1.68 -9.79
N ASP A 234 -15.74 0.83 -10.70
CA ASP A 234 -15.89 -0.64 -10.60
C ASP A 234 -15.22 -1.17 -9.33
N PHE A 235 -14.12 -0.53 -8.91
CA PHE A 235 -13.35 -0.84 -7.72
C PHE A 235 -13.98 -0.35 -6.41
N ASN A 236 -14.99 0.51 -6.48
CA ASN A 236 -15.77 0.89 -5.29
C ASN A 236 -16.77 -0.22 -4.88
N ASN A 237 -16.91 -1.28 -5.69
CA ASN A 237 -17.79 -2.42 -5.41
C ASN A 237 -16.99 -3.68 -5.01
N LYS A 238 -17.05 -4.03 -3.72
CA LYS A 238 -16.37 -5.21 -3.14
C LYS A 238 -16.68 -6.54 -3.87
N LYS A 239 -17.85 -6.68 -4.51
CA LYS A 239 -18.18 -7.88 -5.31
C LYS A 239 -17.38 -7.98 -6.61
N VAL A 240 -17.10 -6.84 -7.25
CA VAL A 240 -16.35 -6.81 -8.52
C VAL A 240 -14.90 -7.25 -8.29
N ILE A 241 -14.26 -6.73 -7.24
CA ILE A 241 -12.90 -7.12 -6.83
C ILE A 241 -12.80 -8.64 -6.58
N LEU A 242 -13.75 -9.20 -5.81
CA LEU A 242 -13.75 -10.64 -5.52
C LEU A 242 -13.96 -11.50 -6.78
N ASN A 243 -14.80 -11.06 -7.71
CA ASN A 243 -15.01 -11.75 -9.00
C ASN A 243 -13.78 -11.65 -9.91
N LEU A 244 -12.98 -10.58 -9.81
CA LEU A 244 -11.75 -10.41 -10.58
C LEU A 244 -10.60 -11.26 -10.01
N LEU A 245 -10.54 -11.46 -8.69
CA LEU A 245 -9.58 -12.36 -8.04
C LEU A 245 -9.84 -13.86 -8.28
N GLN A 246 -10.99 -14.23 -8.86
CA GLN A 246 -11.30 -15.59 -9.28
C GLN A 246 -10.78 -15.94 -10.69
N LYS A 247 -10.22 -14.96 -11.43
CA LYS A 247 -9.76 -15.09 -12.82
C LYS A 247 -8.24 -15.03 -12.97
#